data_AF-A0A534G6V3-F1
#
_entry.id   AF-A0A534G6V3-F1
#
_cell.length_a   1.000
_cell.length_b   1.000
_cell.length_c   1.000
_cell.angle_alpha   90.00
_cell.angle_beta   90.00
_cell.angle_gamma   90.00
#
_symmetry.space_group_name_H-M   'P 1'
#
loop_
_entity.id
_entity.type
_entity.pdbx_description
1 polymer ?
#
loop_
_entity_poly.entity_id
_entity_poly.type
_entity_poly.pdbx_seq_one_letter_code
_entity_poly.pdbx_strand_id
1 'polypeptide(L)'
;MTISRTRVIAILFGAAATTWGTGVAFAQDTEQCAGLPSQGALKNALTLARNQGNGGFNLDMWATVVNRDGLVCAVAFTGSDRGQQWPGSRVISAQKANTANAFSLPGLALSTANLYSAVQPGGSLYGLQHSNPVDTAVAYRGPATNFGTGSDPMVAHRIGGVNVFGGGLALYNSAHVLVGAIGVSGDSSCADHNIAW
;
A
#
# COMPACT_ATOMS: atom_id res chain seq x y z
N MET A 1 -19.22 67.78 -55.45
CA MET A 1 -19.23 68.78 -54.37
C MET A 1 -20.44 68.53 -53.49
N THR A 2 -20.31 67.69 -52.47
CA THR A 2 -21.13 67.72 -51.24
C THR A 2 -20.45 66.83 -50.21
N ILE A 3 -19.95 67.49 -49.18
CA ILE A 3 -19.35 66.95 -47.95
C ILE A 3 -20.48 66.46 -47.03
N SER A 4 -20.24 65.40 -46.24
CA SER A 4 -20.82 65.15 -44.89
C SER A 4 -20.93 63.63 -44.64
N ARG A 5 -20.60 63.02 -43.50
CA ARG A 5 -20.02 63.42 -42.21
C ARG A 5 -19.58 62.11 -41.54
N THR A 6 -18.43 62.14 -40.89
CA THR A 6 -17.84 61.08 -40.07
C THR A 6 -18.78 60.64 -38.95
N ARG A 7 -18.98 59.33 -38.77
CA ARG A 7 -19.50 58.73 -37.52
C ARG A 7 -18.44 57.79 -36.97
N VAL A 8 -17.82 58.20 -35.87
CA VAL A 8 -16.89 57.39 -35.08
C VAL A 8 -17.73 56.39 -34.28
N ILE A 9 -17.58 55.10 -34.57
CA ILE A 9 -18.16 54.02 -33.77
C ILE A 9 -17.07 53.57 -32.79
N ALA A 10 -17.23 53.93 -31.52
CA ALA A 10 -16.44 53.40 -30.43
C ALA A 10 -16.88 51.95 -30.15
N ILE A 11 -16.04 50.98 -30.48
CA ILE A 11 -16.24 49.57 -30.10
C ILE A 11 -15.47 49.33 -28.81
N LEU A 12 -16.22 49.17 -27.72
CA LEU A 12 -15.73 48.73 -26.41
C LEU A 12 -15.19 47.29 -26.54
N PHE A 13 -13.90 47.10 -26.28
CA PHE A 13 -13.30 45.78 -26.07
C PHE A 13 -13.79 45.24 -24.72
N GLY A 14 -14.76 44.33 -24.73
CA GLY A 14 -15.11 43.51 -23.57
C GLY A 14 -14.00 42.51 -23.30
N ALA A 15 -13.24 42.71 -22.22
CA ALA A 15 -12.29 41.73 -21.72
C ALA A 15 -13.06 40.50 -21.17
N ALA A 16 -13.10 39.42 -21.94
CA ALA A 16 -13.57 38.13 -21.47
C ALA A 16 -12.54 37.57 -20.48
N ALA A 17 -12.80 37.71 -19.19
CA ALA A 17 -12.05 37.03 -18.15
C ALA A 17 -12.37 35.54 -18.19
N THR A 18 -11.57 34.76 -18.94
CA THR A 18 -11.60 33.31 -18.85
C THR A 18 -10.96 32.90 -17.53
N THR A 19 -11.77 32.58 -16.53
CA THR A 19 -11.31 31.91 -15.32
C THR A 19 -10.84 30.51 -15.72
N TRP A 20 -9.51 30.33 -15.79
CA TRP A 20 -8.91 29.00 -15.89
C TRP A 20 -9.13 28.33 -14.54
N GLY A 21 -10.22 27.59 -14.43
CA GLY A 21 -10.39 26.65 -13.33
C GLY A 21 -9.29 25.62 -13.45
N THR A 22 -8.27 25.72 -12.59
CA THR A 22 -7.30 24.65 -12.36
C THR A 22 -8.05 23.49 -11.72
N GLY A 23 -8.68 22.66 -12.55
CA GLY A 23 -9.07 21.32 -12.14
C GLY A 23 -7.80 20.59 -11.76
N VAL A 24 -7.57 20.40 -10.46
CA VAL A 24 -6.64 19.38 -9.98
C VAL A 24 -7.17 18.05 -10.51
N ALA A 25 -6.54 17.56 -11.58
CA ALA A 25 -6.72 16.21 -12.04
C ALA A 25 -6.13 15.30 -10.97
N PHE A 26 -6.96 14.82 -10.04
CA PHE A 26 -6.64 13.61 -9.30
C PHE A 26 -6.61 12.48 -10.33
N ALA A 27 -5.41 12.02 -10.70
CA ALA A 27 -5.29 10.76 -11.42
C ALA A 27 -6.06 9.71 -10.62
N GLN A 28 -7.01 9.02 -11.27
CA GLN A 28 -7.77 7.96 -10.62
C GLN A 28 -6.81 6.80 -10.32
N ASP A 29 -6.36 6.70 -9.08
CA ASP A 29 -5.48 5.63 -8.55
C ASP A 29 -6.05 4.20 -8.70
N THR A 30 -7.27 4.04 -9.21
CA THR A 30 -7.89 2.74 -9.50
C THR A 30 -7.12 1.89 -10.53
N GLU A 31 -6.31 2.48 -11.42
CA GLU A 31 -5.49 1.68 -12.35
C GLU A 31 -4.23 1.11 -11.69
N GLN A 32 -3.67 1.79 -10.67
CA GLN A 32 -2.37 1.43 -10.10
C GLN A 32 -2.40 0.14 -9.28
N CYS A 33 -3.59 -0.29 -8.87
CA CYS A 33 -3.83 -1.54 -8.14
C CYS A 33 -4.60 -2.58 -8.96
N ALA A 34 -4.71 -2.37 -10.28
CA ALA A 34 -5.39 -3.31 -11.17
C ALA A 34 -4.72 -4.69 -11.10
N GLY A 35 -5.54 -5.75 -10.95
CA GLY A 35 -5.07 -7.13 -10.85
C GLY A 35 -4.57 -7.55 -9.46
N LEU A 36 -4.56 -6.64 -8.48
CA LEU A 36 -4.31 -6.99 -7.07
C LEU A 36 -5.63 -7.19 -6.31
N PRO A 37 -5.62 -7.95 -5.19
CA PRO A 37 -6.82 -8.17 -4.40
C PRO A 37 -7.45 -6.88 -3.90
N SER A 38 -8.78 -6.78 -4.03
CA SER A 38 -9.56 -5.76 -3.33
C SER A 38 -9.52 -5.99 -1.82
N GLN A 39 -9.90 -4.98 -1.03
CA GLN A 39 -9.95 -5.13 0.43
C GLN A 39 -10.85 -6.29 0.89
N GLY A 40 -12.01 -6.48 0.27
CA GLY A 40 -12.91 -7.59 0.59
C GLY A 40 -12.31 -8.95 0.23
N ALA A 41 -11.66 -9.06 -0.93
CA ALA A 41 -10.96 -10.27 -1.35
C ALA A 41 -9.80 -10.61 -0.40
N LEU A 42 -9.01 -9.60 -0.02
CA LEU A 42 -7.94 -9.74 0.96
C LEU A 42 -8.48 -10.20 2.33
N LYS A 43 -9.55 -9.58 2.83
CA LYS A 43 -10.15 -9.95 4.11
C LYS A 43 -10.64 -11.41 4.13
N ASN A 44 -11.29 -11.84 3.05
CA ASN A 44 -11.76 -13.21 2.90
C ASN A 44 -10.61 -14.20 2.86
N ALA A 45 -9.59 -13.96 2.03
CA ALA A 45 -8.41 -14.81 1.93
C ALA A 45 -7.67 -14.91 3.27
N LEU A 46 -7.46 -13.77 3.93
CA LEU A 46 -6.80 -13.70 5.24
C LEU A 46 -7.56 -14.49 6.31
N THR A 47 -8.90 -14.39 6.33
CA THR A 47 -9.74 -15.13 7.29
C THR A 47 -9.68 -16.63 7.03
N LEU A 48 -9.70 -17.06 5.77
CA LEU A 48 -9.56 -18.47 5.40
C LEU A 48 -8.19 -19.02 5.83
N ALA A 49 -7.11 -18.29 5.55
CA ALA A 49 -5.75 -18.68 5.91
C ALA A 49 -5.54 -18.71 7.44
N ARG A 50 -6.01 -17.69 8.16
CA ARG A 50 -5.92 -17.62 9.63
C ARG A 50 -6.61 -18.81 10.31
N ASN A 51 -7.71 -19.30 9.74
CA ASN A 51 -8.47 -20.42 10.30
C ASN A 51 -7.82 -21.80 10.06
N GLN A 52 -6.73 -21.87 9.29
CA GLN A 52 -5.92 -23.07 9.16
C GLN A 52 -4.93 -23.21 10.32
N GLY A 53 -4.40 -24.43 10.50
CA GLY A 53 -3.29 -24.65 11.42
C GLY A 53 -2.04 -23.90 10.94
N ASN A 54 -1.65 -22.84 11.67
CA ASN A 54 -0.53 -21.96 11.30
C ASN A 54 0.76 -22.22 12.11
N GLY A 55 0.69 -23.04 13.16
CA GLY A 55 1.84 -23.39 14.03
C GLY A 55 2.23 -22.31 15.03
N GLY A 56 1.41 -21.28 15.19
CA GLY A 56 1.60 -20.18 16.14
C GLY A 56 0.55 -20.13 17.24
N PHE A 57 0.29 -18.92 17.71
CA PHE A 57 -0.64 -18.60 18.79
C PHE A 57 -2.11 -18.62 18.37
N ASN A 58 -2.37 -18.72 17.06
CA ASN A 58 -3.70 -18.66 16.47
C ASN A 58 -4.39 -17.33 16.80
N LEU A 59 -3.70 -16.21 16.60
CA LEU A 59 -4.24 -14.86 16.85
C LEU A 59 -4.95 -14.29 15.61
N ASP A 60 -5.65 -13.18 15.80
CA ASP A 60 -6.20 -12.41 14.70
C ASP A 60 -5.15 -11.51 14.05
N MET A 61 -5.26 -11.36 12.73
CA MET A 61 -4.17 -10.90 11.86
C MET A 61 -4.52 -9.60 11.16
N TRP A 62 -3.48 -8.85 10.79
CA TRP A 62 -3.51 -7.79 9.79
C TRP A 62 -2.86 -8.25 8.50
N ALA A 63 -3.39 -7.80 7.36
CA ALA A 63 -2.74 -7.95 6.07
C ALA A 63 -2.75 -6.63 5.29
N THR A 64 -1.70 -6.41 4.53
CA THR A 64 -1.55 -5.27 3.62
C THR A 64 -1.07 -5.77 2.26
N VAL A 65 -1.65 -5.25 1.18
CA VAL A 65 -1.20 -5.46 -0.20
C VAL A 65 -0.65 -4.15 -0.74
N VAL A 66 0.53 -4.21 -1.37
CA VAL A 66 1.13 -3.11 -2.11
C VAL A 66 1.27 -3.47 -3.59
N ASN A 67 1.18 -2.49 -4.48
CA ASN A 67 1.56 -2.67 -5.87
C ASN A 67 3.08 -2.63 -6.07
N ARG A 68 3.51 -2.78 -7.32
CA ARG A 68 4.93 -2.76 -7.69
C ARG A 68 5.65 -1.48 -7.27
N ASP A 69 4.97 -0.34 -7.26
CA ASP A 69 5.52 0.95 -6.88
C ASP A 69 5.47 1.23 -5.37
N GLY A 70 5.09 0.23 -4.56
CA GLY A 70 4.97 0.34 -3.10
C GLY A 70 3.74 1.11 -2.61
N LEU A 71 2.79 1.42 -3.50
CA LEU A 71 1.51 2.02 -3.16
C LEU A 71 0.63 0.98 -2.46
N VAL A 72 0.06 1.33 -1.30
CA VAL A 72 -0.86 0.44 -0.59
C VAL A 72 -2.20 0.37 -1.32
N CYS A 73 -2.60 -0.84 -1.69
CA CYS A 73 -3.82 -1.13 -2.44
C CYS A 73 -4.97 -1.61 -1.56
N ALA A 74 -4.66 -2.35 -0.49
CA ALA A 74 -5.66 -2.87 0.42
C ALA A 74 -5.04 -3.13 1.80
N VAL A 75 -5.84 -2.91 2.84
CA VAL A 75 -5.53 -3.28 4.23
C VAL A 75 -6.75 -4.00 4.79
N ALA A 76 -6.55 -5.13 5.46
CA ALA A 76 -7.62 -5.89 6.10
C ALA A 76 -7.17 -6.51 7.43
N PHE A 77 -8.15 -6.92 8.23
CA PHE A 77 -7.92 -7.70 9.45
C PHE A 77 -8.93 -8.84 9.60
N THR A 78 -8.56 -9.89 10.35
CA THR A 78 -9.47 -10.96 10.83
C THR A 78 -10.01 -10.62 12.21
N GLY A 79 -11.11 -11.23 12.62
CA GLY A 79 -11.80 -10.90 13.85
C GLY A 79 -12.99 -9.96 13.63
N SER A 80 -13.84 -9.81 14.65
CA SER A 80 -15.06 -9.01 14.59
C SER A 80 -14.78 -7.51 14.61
N ASP A 81 -13.69 -7.10 15.27
CA ASP A 81 -13.33 -5.70 15.45
C ASP A 81 -11.83 -5.52 15.62
N ARG A 82 -11.40 -4.25 15.52
CA ARG A 82 -9.99 -3.82 15.54
C ARG A 82 -9.27 -4.02 16.89
N GLY A 83 -9.99 -4.46 17.93
CA GLY A 83 -9.46 -4.73 19.26
C GLY A 83 -8.97 -6.17 19.45
N GLN A 84 -9.24 -7.06 18.50
CA GLN A 84 -8.87 -8.49 18.61
C GLN A 84 -7.49 -8.81 18.04
N GLN A 85 -6.92 -7.91 17.22
CA GLN A 85 -5.56 -8.02 16.71
C GLN A 85 -4.60 -7.20 17.59
N TRP A 86 -3.30 -7.46 17.48
CA TRP A 86 -2.31 -6.52 17.99
C TRP A 86 -2.35 -5.21 17.17
N PRO A 87 -2.57 -4.03 17.79
CA PRO A 87 -2.69 -2.78 17.04
C PRO A 87 -1.43 -2.39 16.25
N GLY A 88 -0.26 -2.78 16.75
CA GLY A 88 1.02 -2.55 16.07
C GLY A 88 1.17 -3.33 14.76
N SER A 89 0.42 -4.43 14.59
CA SER A 89 0.56 -5.33 13.46
C SER A 89 0.06 -4.75 12.13
N ARG A 90 -0.81 -3.73 12.15
CA ARG A 90 -1.21 -3.01 10.92
C ARG A 90 0.00 -2.46 10.18
N VAL A 91 0.84 -1.68 10.87
CA VAL A 91 2.03 -1.06 10.28
C VAL A 91 3.11 -2.11 9.99
N ILE A 92 3.23 -3.16 10.80
CA ILE A 92 4.17 -4.26 10.54
C ILE A 92 3.80 -5.02 9.26
N SER A 93 2.51 -5.32 9.05
CA SER A 93 2.03 -5.99 7.83
C SER A 93 2.37 -5.16 6.58
N ALA A 94 2.21 -3.84 6.66
CA ALA A 94 2.52 -2.90 5.58
C ALA A 94 4.03 -2.84 5.28
N GLN A 95 4.87 -2.82 6.33
CA GLN A 95 6.34 -2.90 6.17
C GLN A 95 6.77 -4.22 5.54
N LYS A 96 6.16 -5.36 5.93
CA LYS A 96 6.49 -6.66 5.34
C LYS A 96 6.12 -6.73 3.86
N ALA A 97 4.97 -6.17 3.49
CA ALA A 97 4.56 -6.03 2.09
C ALA A 97 5.56 -5.15 1.33
N ASN A 98 5.91 -3.99 1.89
CA ASN A 98 6.88 -3.08 1.28
C ASN A 98 8.25 -3.75 1.09
N THR A 99 8.79 -4.45 2.11
CA THR A 99 10.05 -5.19 2.00
C THR A 99 10.00 -6.23 0.89
N ALA A 100 8.97 -7.09 0.88
CA ALA A 100 8.89 -8.18 -0.08
C ALA A 100 8.79 -7.65 -1.52
N ASN A 101 8.08 -6.53 -1.72
CA ASN A 101 8.07 -5.82 -3.00
C ASN A 101 9.44 -5.21 -3.32
N ALA A 102 10.09 -4.53 -2.39
CA ALA A 102 11.32 -3.78 -2.62
C ALA A 102 12.52 -4.67 -2.99
N PHE A 103 12.60 -5.87 -2.42
CA PHE A 103 13.78 -6.74 -2.57
C PHE A 103 13.54 -7.99 -3.41
N SER A 104 12.37 -8.15 -4.01
CA SER A 104 12.11 -9.21 -4.98
C SER A 104 12.25 -8.73 -6.42
N LEU A 105 12.66 -9.64 -7.30
CA LEU A 105 12.76 -9.49 -8.75
C LEU A 105 12.09 -10.68 -9.44
N PRO A 106 11.78 -10.61 -10.75
CA PRO A 106 11.29 -11.76 -11.52
C PRO A 106 12.15 -13.04 -11.39
N GLY A 107 13.48 -12.89 -11.30
CA GLY A 107 14.42 -14.00 -11.13
C GLY A 107 14.91 -14.22 -9.68
N LEU A 108 14.39 -13.47 -8.71
CA LEU A 108 14.83 -13.53 -7.31
C LEU A 108 13.64 -13.21 -6.39
N ALA A 109 12.86 -14.23 -6.03
CA ALA A 109 11.77 -14.08 -5.07
C ALA A 109 12.33 -14.16 -3.64
N LEU A 110 12.18 -13.08 -2.88
CA LEU A 110 12.58 -13.03 -1.47
C LEU A 110 11.35 -12.80 -0.59
N SER A 111 11.12 -13.74 0.32
CA SER A 111 10.26 -13.46 1.47
C SER A 111 11.01 -12.60 2.50
N THR A 112 10.27 -11.90 3.35
CA THR A 112 10.89 -11.21 4.49
C THR A 112 11.60 -12.16 5.45
N ALA A 113 11.21 -13.44 5.48
CA ALA A 113 11.89 -14.48 6.26
C ALA A 113 13.30 -14.78 5.72
N ASN A 114 13.51 -14.72 4.39
CA ASN A 114 14.82 -14.98 3.79
C ASN A 114 15.88 -13.94 4.18
N LEU A 115 15.45 -12.73 4.57
CA LEU A 115 16.37 -11.66 4.96
C LEU A 115 16.98 -11.87 6.34
N TYR A 116 16.33 -12.66 7.22
CA TYR A 116 16.71 -12.78 8.62
C TYR A 116 18.20 -13.07 8.84
N SER A 117 18.77 -14.03 8.11
CA SER A 117 20.17 -14.43 8.28
C SER A 117 21.15 -13.36 7.79
N ALA A 118 20.85 -12.72 6.66
CA ALA A 118 21.72 -11.72 6.03
C ALA A 118 21.84 -10.43 6.87
N VAL A 119 20.84 -10.14 7.71
CA VAL A 119 20.79 -8.92 8.53
C VAL A 119 21.27 -9.11 9.98
N GLN A 120 21.71 -10.31 10.36
CA GLN A 120 22.33 -10.53 11.68
C GLN A 120 23.71 -9.87 11.77
N PRO A 121 24.24 -9.56 12.97
CA PRO A 121 25.61 -9.07 13.14
C PRO A 121 26.64 -9.92 12.38
N GLY A 122 27.45 -9.28 11.53
CA GLY A 122 28.41 -9.95 10.65
C GLY A 122 27.85 -10.41 9.29
N GLY A 123 26.54 -10.31 9.07
CA GLY A 123 25.90 -10.56 7.78
C GLY A 123 26.10 -9.42 6.78
N SER A 124 26.02 -9.73 5.49
CA SER A 124 26.29 -8.77 4.40
C SER A 124 25.27 -7.63 4.30
N LEU A 125 24.06 -7.83 4.86
CA LEU A 125 22.98 -6.85 4.89
C LEU A 125 22.69 -6.36 6.33
N TYR A 126 23.66 -6.49 7.24
CA TYR A 126 23.51 -5.98 8.61
C TYR A 126 23.12 -4.49 8.60
N GLY A 127 21.98 -4.18 9.23
CA GLY A 127 21.44 -2.82 9.29
C GLY A 127 20.42 -2.47 8.21
N LEU A 128 20.09 -3.39 7.28
CA LEU A 128 19.10 -3.17 6.21
C LEU A 128 17.77 -2.58 6.72
N GLN A 129 17.30 -3.01 7.88
CA GLN A 129 16.06 -2.53 8.51
C GLN A 129 16.02 -1.02 8.80
N HIS A 130 17.17 -0.34 8.79
CA HIS A 130 17.28 1.10 9.02
C HIS A 130 17.33 1.94 7.72
N SER A 131 17.39 1.29 6.55
CA SER A 131 17.70 1.96 5.28
C SER A 131 16.53 2.74 4.66
N ASN A 132 15.31 2.19 4.76
CA ASN A 132 14.11 2.78 4.16
C ASN A 132 13.10 2.97 5.30
N PRO A 133 12.94 4.19 5.84
CA PRO A 133 12.09 4.44 7.00
C PRO A 133 10.60 4.27 6.67
N VAL A 134 9.80 4.04 7.71
CA VAL A 134 8.34 4.12 7.63
C VAL A 134 7.93 5.59 7.55
N ASP A 135 7.01 5.92 6.63
CA ASP A 135 6.34 7.21 6.63
C ASP A 135 5.29 7.25 7.75
N THR A 136 5.59 7.97 8.83
CA THR A 136 4.72 8.06 10.01
C THR A 136 3.44 8.85 9.74
N ALA A 137 3.46 9.80 8.80
CA ALA A 137 2.28 10.57 8.42
C ALA A 137 1.26 9.69 7.69
N VAL A 138 1.74 8.70 6.93
CA VAL A 138 0.91 7.68 6.29
C VAL A 138 0.50 6.58 7.28
N ALA A 139 1.45 6.09 8.10
CA ALA A 139 1.22 4.99 9.02
C ALA A 139 0.06 5.24 10.00
N TYR A 140 -0.03 6.47 10.51
CA TYR A 140 -0.98 6.88 11.55
C TYR A 140 -2.07 7.84 11.03
N ARG A 141 -2.20 7.96 9.71
CA ARG A 141 -3.16 8.87 9.06
C ARG A 141 -4.59 8.55 9.44
N GLY A 142 -5.42 9.58 9.63
CA GLY A 142 -6.89 9.43 9.69
C GLY A 142 -7.42 8.72 10.95
N PRO A 143 -8.75 8.54 11.04
CA PRO A 143 -9.36 7.94 12.22
C PRO A 143 -9.13 6.43 12.25
N ALA A 144 -8.72 5.91 13.40
CA ALA A 144 -8.46 4.48 13.61
C ALA A 144 -9.69 3.57 13.37
N THR A 145 -10.90 4.14 13.38
CA THR A 145 -12.14 3.43 13.01
C THR A 145 -12.16 3.00 11.54
N ASN A 146 -11.37 3.64 10.68
CA ASN A 146 -11.29 3.31 9.26
C ASN A 146 -10.19 2.29 8.95
N PHE A 147 -9.35 1.94 9.92
CA PHE A 147 -8.23 1.01 9.70
C PHE A 147 -8.74 -0.37 9.32
N GLY A 148 -8.20 -0.92 8.23
CA GLY A 148 -8.57 -2.23 7.66
C GLY A 148 -9.93 -2.27 6.96
N THR A 149 -10.56 -1.12 6.73
CA THR A 149 -11.80 -0.99 5.95
C THR A 149 -11.49 -0.68 4.48
N GLY A 150 -12.50 -0.68 3.61
CA GLY A 150 -12.35 -0.21 2.21
C GLY A 150 -11.91 1.27 2.08
N SER A 151 -11.99 2.03 3.17
CA SER A 151 -11.54 3.43 3.28
C SER A 151 -10.31 3.58 4.19
N ASP A 152 -9.49 2.52 4.33
CA ASP A 152 -8.28 2.60 5.14
C ASP A 152 -7.39 3.77 4.64
N PRO A 153 -6.99 4.69 5.53
CA PRO A 153 -6.30 5.92 5.15
C PRO A 153 -4.85 5.71 4.68
N MET A 154 -4.31 4.50 4.77
CA MET A 154 -3.02 4.12 4.17
C MET A 154 -3.16 3.82 2.68
N VAL A 155 -4.35 3.45 2.19
CA VAL A 155 -4.59 3.17 0.76
C VAL A 155 -4.24 4.40 -0.08
N ALA A 156 -3.68 4.15 -1.27
CA ALA A 156 -3.17 5.15 -2.20
C ALA A 156 -1.94 5.94 -1.69
N HIS A 157 -1.26 5.45 -0.65
CA HIS A 157 -0.03 6.05 -0.14
C HIS A 157 1.09 5.01 -0.07
N ARG A 158 2.34 5.47 -0.08
CA ARG A 158 3.52 4.62 0.11
C ARG A 158 3.90 4.64 1.58
N ILE A 159 3.93 3.46 2.21
CA ILE A 159 4.23 3.34 3.65
C ILE A 159 5.73 3.29 3.95
N GLY A 160 6.54 2.77 3.01
CA GLY A 160 7.96 2.53 3.25
C GLY A 160 8.23 1.48 4.33
N GLY A 161 9.39 1.57 4.97
CA GLY A 161 9.81 0.66 6.02
C GLY A 161 10.40 -0.66 5.51
N VAL A 162 11.23 -1.28 6.35
CA VAL A 162 11.78 -2.61 6.10
C VAL A 162 11.59 -3.48 7.33
N ASN A 163 10.85 -4.57 7.15
CA ASN A 163 10.74 -5.67 8.09
C ASN A 163 11.51 -6.91 7.60
N VAL A 164 12.28 -7.54 8.48
CA VAL A 164 13.28 -8.59 8.16
C VAL A 164 12.95 -9.94 8.79
N PHE A 165 11.70 -10.13 9.21
CA PHE A 165 11.17 -11.40 9.70
C PHE A 165 9.91 -11.79 8.93
N GLY A 166 9.59 -13.09 8.95
CA GLY A 166 8.60 -13.73 8.08
C GLY A 166 7.20 -13.11 8.12
N GLY A 167 6.51 -13.20 6.98
CA GLY A 167 5.14 -12.70 6.78
C GLY A 167 4.97 -11.80 5.56
N GLY A 168 6.04 -11.43 4.83
CA GLY A 168 5.95 -10.74 3.55
C GLY A 168 6.33 -11.63 2.38
N LEU A 169 5.53 -11.59 1.32
CA LEU A 169 5.72 -12.36 0.08
C LEU A 169 5.45 -11.47 -1.15
N ALA A 170 6.30 -11.59 -2.17
CA ALA A 170 6.09 -10.95 -3.46
C ALA A 170 4.97 -11.66 -4.24
N LEU A 171 4.15 -10.88 -4.95
CA LEU A 171 3.05 -11.36 -5.77
C LEU A 171 3.42 -11.31 -7.25
N TYR A 172 3.34 -12.46 -7.91
CA TYR A 172 3.59 -12.60 -9.34
C TYR A 172 2.30 -13.00 -10.04
N ASN A 173 2.03 -12.45 -11.22
CA ASN A 173 0.89 -12.86 -12.03
C ASN A 173 1.20 -14.17 -12.81
N SER A 174 0.23 -14.67 -13.58
CA SER A 174 0.38 -15.90 -14.38
C SER A 174 1.46 -15.82 -15.47
N ALA A 175 1.92 -14.61 -15.82
CA ALA A 175 3.03 -14.39 -16.74
C ALA A 175 4.38 -14.23 -16.01
N HIS A 176 4.45 -14.57 -14.72
CA HIS A 176 5.63 -14.43 -13.86
C HIS A 176 6.13 -12.99 -13.71
N VAL A 177 5.27 -12.00 -13.96
CA VAL A 177 5.59 -10.59 -13.72
C VAL A 177 5.32 -10.27 -12.26
N LEU A 178 6.31 -9.67 -11.58
CA LEU A 178 6.16 -9.13 -10.24
C LEU A 178 5.20 -7.94 -10.27
N VAL A 179 4.02 -8.08 -9.65
CA VAL A 179 2.95 -7.06 -9.67
C VAL A 179 2.78 -6.34 -8.33
N GLY A 180 3.39 -6.86 -7.26
CA GLY A 180 3.31 -6.26 -5.93
C GLY A 180 3.76 -7.21 -4.85
N ALA A 181 3.21 -7.04 -3.65
CA ALA A 181 3.47 -7.93 -2.52
C ALA A 181 2.34 -7.91 -1.50
N ILE A 182 2.28 -8.95 -0.69
CA ILE A 182 1.46 -9.04 0.51
C ILE A 182 2.37 -9.07 1.74
N GLY A 183 1.89 -8.51 2.83
CA GLY A 183 2.47 -8.65 4.15
C GLY A 183 1.41 -8.94 5.19
N VAL A 184 1.70 -9.87 6.10
CA VAL A 184 0.81 -10.34 7.16
C VAL A 184 1.51 -10.21 8.52
N SER A 185 0.77 -9.78 9.54
CA SER A 185 1.26 -9.74 10.91
C SER A 185 0.15 -9.85 11.93
N GLY A 186 0.41 -10.57 13.03
CA GLY A 186 -0.51 -10.68 14.16
C GLY A 186 -0.18 -11.85 15.09
N ASP A 187 0.78 -12.69 14.71
CA ASP A 187 1.19 -13.88 15.44
C ASP A 187 2.74 -13.94 15.51
N SER A 188 3.29 -15.10 15.88
CA SER A 188 4.69 -15.45 15.69
C SER A 188 5.11 -15.30 14.22
N SER A 189 6.40 -15.00 14.00
CA SER A 189 6.92 -14.78 12.65
C SER A 189 6.75 -15.97 11.70
N CYS A 190 6.76 -17.20 12.22
CA CYS A 190 6.53 -18.40 11.41
C CYS A 190 5.07 -18.51 11.00
N ALA A 191 4.14 -18.28 11.93
CA ALA A 191 2.71 -18.27 11.63
C ALA A 191 2.33 -17.13 10.67
N ASP A 192 2.89 -15.93 10.86
CA ASP A 192 2.73 -14.82 9.92
C ASP A 192 3.15 -15.22 8.49
N HIS A 193 4.26 -15.96 8.34
CA HIS A 193 4.73 -16.44 7.04
C HIS A 193 3.82 -17.53 6.46
N ASN A 194 3.37 -18.48 7.28
CA ASN A 194 2.45 -19.54 6.86
C ASN A 194 1.08 -18.99 6.43
N ILE A 195 0.57 -17.94 7.09
CA ILE A 195 -0.70 -17.31 6.75
C ILE A 195 -0.58 -16.45 5.48
N ALA A 196 0.60 -15.90 5.21
CA ALA A 196 0.84 -15.14 3.98
C ALA A 196 0.91 -16.03 2.72
N TRP A 197 1.33 -17.29 2.86
CA TRP A 197 1.51 -18.27 1.79
C TRP A 197 0.18 -18.88 1.32
#